data_AF-A0A6A5XCE7-F1
#
_entry.id   AF-A0A6A5XCE7-F1
#
_cell.length_a   1.000
_cell.length_b   1.000
_cell.length_c   1.000
_cell.angle_alpha   90.00
_cell.angle_beta   90.00
_cell.angle_gamma   90.00
#
_symmetry.space_group_name_H-M   'P 1'
#
loop_
_entity.id
_entity.type
_entity.pdbx_description
1 polymer ?
#
loop_
_entity_poly.entity_id
_entity_poly.type
_entity_poly.pdbx_seq_one_letter_code
_entity_poly.pdbx_strand_id
1 'polypeptide(L)'
;MNFSLAKLNFVYLSFFVFVRLASCTCFLPNGTAKEDEATRACSNDPASPLSKICCQTGWDNAPGNDTKFGPTADECLPSGVCRNRGFSSKPGEEYPPWDHFYRVTCTNQDWDEGGCLDVCSSGFNADQVVQLTPCDDTATSEKWCCGDTKDCCAAGFEYKAVYIPQKLGSLNKINQTLPTGKSNADDLLHDARIGFGVGIVAASCVFFALGYILARYRCQRKLRDMSKQITPGELSGENTATQESEWKGGVVNELDSDGQAHELPDSEQHHRRSMVDQGT
;
A
#
# COMPACT_ATOMS: atom_id res chain seq x y z
N MET A 1 49.28 23.05 47.07
CA MET A 1 47.80 23.14 46.96
C MET A 1 47.40 22.36 45.72
N ASN A 2 46.90 21.14 45.88
CA ASN A 2 46.55 20.23 44.78
C ASN A 2 45.04 20.34 44.52
N PHE A 3 44.66 20.94 43.39
CA PHE A 3 43.25 20.99 42.96
C PHE A 3 42.89 19.71 42.20
N SER A 4 41.88 19.00 42.72
CA SER A 4 41.36 17.74 42.23
C SER A 4 40.58 17.94 40.92
N LEU A 5 41.09 17.36 39.83
CA LEU A 5 40.59 17.46 38.46
C LEU A 5 39.73 16.22 38.10
N ALA A 6 38.88 15.79 39.01
CA ALA A 6 38.09 14.56 38.86
C ALA A 6 36.65 14.79 39.29
N LYS A 7 35.88 15.59 38.53
CA LYS A 7 34.41 15.70 38.67
C LYS A 7 33.69 16.51 37.58
N LEU A 8 34.20 16.54 36.34
CA LEU A 8 33.56 17.31 35.27
C LEU A 8 33.48 16.58 33.91
N ASN A 9 33.21 15.26 33.91
CA ASN A 9 33.08 14.46 32.69
C ASN A 9 31.89 13.48 32.71
N PHE A 10 30.81 13.78 33.43
CA PHE A 10 29.66 12.87 33.52
C PHE A 10 28.31 13.48 33.10
N VAL A 11 28.28 14.73 32.64
CA VAL A 11 27.02 15.41 32.23
C VAL A 11 26.86 15.46 30.70
N TYR A 12 27.87 15.03 29.92
CA TYR A 12 27.87 15.13 28.46
C TYR A 12 27.51 13.83 27.70
N LEU A 13 27.18 12.73 28.39
CA LEU A 13 26.92 11.43 27.75
C LEU A 13 25.47 10.93 27.91
N SER A 14 24.50 11.84 27.93
CA SER A 14 23.07 11.47 27.91
C SER A 14 22.23 12.40 27.03
N PHE A 15 22.82 12.86 25.93
CA PHE A 15 22.05 13.26 24.76
C PHE A 15 21.86 12.02 23.87
N PHE A 16 21.16 11.00 24.41
CA PHE A 16 20.52 10.00 23.57
C PHE A 16 19.44 10.76 22.79
N VAL A 17 19.85 11.33 21.65
CA VAL A 17 18.95 11.77 20.61
C VAL A 17 18.14 10.53 20.27
N PHE A 18 16.93 10.43 20.82
CA PHE A 18 15.90 9.57 20.28
C PHE A 18 15.60 10.13 18.89
N VAL A 19 16.45 9.76 17.93
CA VAL A 19 16.15 9.88 16.51
C VAL A 19 14.92 9.03 16.36
N ARG A 20 13.75 9.67 16.44
CA ARG A 20 12.51 9.07 16.00
C ARG A 20 12.75 8.81 14.53
N LEU A 21 13.04 7.55 14.20
CA LEU A 21 12.87 7.05 12.85
C LEU A 21 11.46 7.49 12.46
N ALA A 22 11.37 8.48 11.58
CA ALA A 22 10.10 8.94 11.06
C ALA A 22 9.54 7.77 10.26
N SER A 23 8.75 6.91 10.91
CA SER A 23 7.93 5.93 10.21
C SER A 23 6.92 6.74 9.41
N CYS A 24 7.07 6.76 8.08
CA CYS A 24 6.02 7.32 7.24
C CYS A 24 4.75 6.49 7.46
N THR A 25 3.73 7.11 8.05
CA THR A 25 2.38 6.55 8.02
C THR A 25 1.89 6.70 6.59
N CYS A 26 1.36 5.62 6.01
CA CYS A 26 0.82 5.65 4.66
C CYS A 26 -0.71 5.58 4.73
N PHE A 27 -1.36 6.23 3.78
CA PHE A 27 -2.79 6.47 3.78
C PHE A 27 -3.41 6.01 2.46
N LEU A 28 -4.61 5.45 2.56
CA LEU A 28 -5.49 5.17 1.44
C LEU A 28 -6.12 6.48 0.91
N PRO A 29 -6.71 6.49 -0.29
CA PRO A 29 -7.36 7.68 -0.84
C PRO A 29 -8.40 8.35 0.07
N ASN A 30 -9.12 7.56 0.87
CA ASN A 30 -10.08 8.07 1.83
C ASN A 30 -9.45 8.68 3.10
N GLY A 31 -8.11 8.78 3.17
CA GLY A 31 -7.36 9.29 4.32
C GLY A 31 -7.19 8.31 5.47
N THR A 32 -7.59 7.04 5.31
CA THR A 32 -7.40 6.00 6.33
C THR A 32 -5.94 5.57 6.36
N ALA A 33 -5.34 5.60 7.55
CA ALA A 33 -3.98 5.10 7.75
C ALA A 33 -3.93 3.57 7.57
N LYS A 34 -2.94 3.08 6.85
CA LYS A 34 -2.63 1.66 6.71
C LYS A 34 -1.45 1.31 7.62
N GLU A 35 -1.74 0.54 8.66
CA GLU A 35 -0.76 0.03 9.62
C GLU A 35 -0.35 -1.38 9.18
N ASP A 36 0.67 -1.46 8.33
CA ASP A 36 1.26 -2.73 7.89
C ASP A 36 2.79 -2.60 7.96
N GLU A 37 3.45 -3.53 8.66
CA GLU A 37 4.89 -3.51 8.89
C GLU A 37 5.71 -3.63 7.60
N ALA A 38 5.12 -4.22 6.56
CA ALA A 38 5.74 -4.34 5.24
C ALA A 38 5.59 -3.08 4.37
N THR A 39 4.67 -2.17 4.71
CA THR A 39 4.42 -0.96 3.92
C THR A 39 5.50 0.09 4.21
N ARG A 40 6.22 0.54 3.17
CA ARG A 40 7.28 1.56 3.28
C ARG A 40 7.25 2.49 2.08
N ALA A 41 7.74 3.73 2.28
CA ALA A 41 7.93 4.67 1.18
C ALA A 41 8.91 4.11 0.15
N CYS A 42 8.62 4.32 -1.13
CA CYS A 42 9.46 3.85 -2.24
C CYS A 42 10.82 4.56 -2.33
N SER A 43 10.95 5.73 -1.70
CA SER A 43 12.21 6.45 -1.64
C SER A 43 12.35 7.14 -0.28
N ASN A 44 13.56 7.09 0.27
CA ASN A 44 13.93 7.88 1.45
C ASN A 44 14.39 9.30 1.09
N ASP A 45 14.56 9.60 -0.20
CA ASP A 45 14.92 10.93 -0.67
C ASP A 45 13.66 11.79 -0.81
N PRO A 46 13.45 12.81 0.05
CA PRO A 46 12.26 13.66 -0.01
C PRO A 46 12.16 14.48 -1.32
N ALA A 47 13.25 14.62 -2.08
CA ALA A 47 13.21 15.24 -3.41
C ALA A 47 12.65 14.31 -4.50
N SER A 48 12.64 13.00 -4.25
CA SER A 48 12.05 12.03 -5.15
C SER A 48 10.52 12.06 -5.04
N PRO A 49 9.77 12.13 -6.15
CA PRO A 49 8.31 12.03 -6.11
C PRO A 49 7.85 10.66 -5.54
N LEU A 50 8.69 9.62 -5.65
CA LEU A 50 8.43 8.31 -5.07
C LEU A 50 8.51 8.30 -3.54
N SER A 51 9.08 9.32 -2.89
CA SER A 51 9.03 9.42 -1.43
C SER A 51 7.60 9.52 -0.89
N LYS A 52 6.64 9.93 -1.75
CA LYS A 52 5.23 9.98 -1.41
C LYS A 52 4.46 8.70 -1.65
N ILE A 53 5.02 7.74 -2.37
CA ILE A 53 4.38 6.46 -2.70
C ILE A 53 4.80 5.40 -1.70
N CYS A 54 3.86 4.60 -1.21
CA CYS A 54 4.15 3.51 -0.27
C CYS A 54 3.73 2.14 -0.80
N CYS A 55 4.72 1.31 -1.14
CA CYS A 55 4.52 -0.09 -1.54
C CYS A 55 4.83 -1.06 -0.39
N GLN A 56 4.49 -2.34 -0.54
CA GLN A 56 4.86 -3.40 0.40
C GLN A 56 6.30 -3.90 0.14
N THR A 57 7.27 -3.00 0.27
CA THR A 57 8.70 -3.30 0.03
C THR A 57 9.42 -3.88 1.26
N GLY A 58 8.73 -3.96 2.39
CA GLY A 58 9.28 -4.40 3.66
C GLY A 58 9.22 -5.92 3.91
N TRP A 59 8.71 -6.70 2.96
CA TRP A 59 8.75 -8.16 3.04
C TRP A 59 10.18 -8.70 2.83
N ASP A 60 10.54 -9.76 3.55
CA ASP A 60 11.87 -10.40 3.43
C ASP A 60 12.02 -11.20 2.13
N ASN A 61 10.92 -11.68 1.55
CA ASN A 61 10.95 -12.45 0.32
C ASN A 61 11.09 -11.50 -0.89
N ALA A 62 12.23 -11.53 -1.56
CA ALA A 62 12.51 -10.60 -2.66
C ALA A 62 11.51 -10.74 -3.84
N PRO A 63 11.33 -9.70 -4.66
CA PRO A 63 10.44 -9.77 -5.82
C PRO A 63 10.88 -10.84 -6.82
N GLY A 64 9.93 -11.65 -7.29
CA GLY A 64 10.14 -12.71 -8.27
C GLY A 64 10.53 -14.06 -7.67
N ASN A 65 10.56 -14.16 -6.33
CA ASN A 65 10.80 -15.41 -5.64
C ASN A 65 9.52 -16.24 -5.48
N ASP A 66 9.73 -17.45 -4.97
CA ASP A 66 8.70 -18.42 -4.62
C ASP A 66 7.92 -17.96 -3.37
N THR A 67 6.59 -17.96 -3.40
CA THR A 67 5.74 -17.60 -2.26
C THR A 67 5.81 -18.58 -1.09
N LYS A 68 6.42 -19.75 -1.25
CA LYS A 68 6.70 -20.63 -0.12
C LYS A 68 7.58 -19.98 0.96
N PHE A 69 8.32 -18.92 0.62
CA PHE A 69 9.14 -18.13 1.54
C PHE A 69 8.40 -16.93 2.14
N GLY A 70 7.09 -16.83 1.94
CA GLY A 70 6.25 -15.72 2.39
C GLY A 70 5.85 -14.77 1.25
N PRO A 71 5.10 -13.70 1.55
CA PRO A 71 4.69 -12.70 0.57
C PRO A 71 5.90 -12.07 -0.11
N THR A 72 5.89 -11.97 -1.44
CA THR A 72 6.93 -11.28 -2.20
C THR A 72 6.87 -9.77 -1.96
N ALA A 73 8.02 -9.14 -1.80
CA ALA A 73 8.15 -7.69 -1.73
C ALA A 73 7.76 -7.04 -3.06
N ASP A 74 7.20 -5.85 -2.98
CA ASP A 74 6.91 -5.03 -4.16
C ASP A 74 8.16 -4.37 -4.73
N GLU A 75 8.17 -4.18 -6.05
CA GLU A 75 9.08 -3.29 -6.77
C GLU A 75 8.37 -1.95 -7.03
N CYS A 76 8.98 -0.84 -6.62
CA CYS A 76 8.47 0.50 -6.91
C CYS A 76 8.83 0.92 -8.35
N LEU A 77 7.84 1.14 -9.20
CA LEU A 77 8.05 1.63 -10.56
C LEU A 77 8.22 3.16 -10.59
N PRO A 78 8.91 3.72 -11.61
CA PRO A 78 9.08 5.17 -11.72
C PRO A 78 7.76 5.95 -11.83
N SER A 79 6.69 5.30 -12.28
CA SER A 79 5.33 5.84 -12.37
C SER A 79 4.62 5.97 -11.02
N GLY A 80 5.16 5.38 -9.95
CA GLY A 80 4.49 5.26 -8.65
C GLY A 80 3.60 4.03 -8.51
N VAL A 81 3.52 3.17 -9.54
CA VAL A 81 2.85 1.87 -9.47
C VAL A 81 3.73 0.88 -8.70
N CYS A 82 3.13 0.06 -7.85
CA CYS A 82 3.83 -1.05 -7.20
C CYS A 82 3.67 -2.32 -8.02
N ARG A 83 4.77 -3.00 -8.30
CA ARG A 83 4.77 -4.26 -9.05
C ARG A 83 5.10 -5.40 -8.10
N ASN A 84 4.20 -6.37 -8.00
CA ASN A 84 4.42 -7.60 -7.26
C ASN A 84 4.57 -8.75 -8.26
N ARG A 85 5.74 -9.38 -8.25
CA ARG A 85 6.04 -10.51 -9.13
C ARG A 85 6.49 -11.70 -8.32
N GLY A 86 6.13 -12.91 -8.76
CA GLY A 86 6.41 -14.14 -8.03
C GLY A 86 5.98 -15.40 -8.78
N PHE A 87 6.14 -16.52 -8.11
CA PHE A 87 5.58 -17.81 -8.52
C PHE A 87 5.32 -18.67 -7.29
N SER A 88 4.52 -19.72 -7.39
CA SER A 88 4.37 -20.70 -6.32
C SER A 88 4.85 -22.07 -6.80
N SER A 89 5.70 -22.73 -5.99
CA SER A 89 6.03 -24.14 -6.22
C SER A 89 5.02 -25.11 -5.60
N LYS A 90 3.98 -24.61 -4.91
CA LYS A 90 3.00 -25.46 -4.24
C LYS A 90 1.86 -25.84 -5.21
N PRO A 91 1.50 -27.13 -5.31
CA PRO A 91 0.37 -27.56 -6.11
C PRO A 91 -0.93 -26.85 -5.70
N GLY A 92 -1.69 -26.32 -6.66
CA GLY A 92 -2.98 -25.67 -6.43
C GLY A 92 -2.92 -24.18 -6.04
N GLU A 93 -1.74 -23.61 -5.82
CA GLU A 93 -1.57 -22.15 -5.76
C GLU A 93 -1.38 -21.55 -7.17
N GLU A 94 -1.36 -20.23 -7.30
CA GLU A 94 -1.19 -19.54 -8.59
C GLU A 94 0.07 -20.06 -9.33
N TYR A 95 -0.14 -20.81 -10.41
CA TYR A 95 0.91 -21.37 -11.28
C TYR A 95 1.42 -20.27 -12.28
N PRO A 96 2.62 -20.40 -12.87
CA PRO A 96 3.72 -19.41 -12.86
C PRO A 96 3.79 -18.42 -14.05
N PRO A 97 4.81 -17.52 -14.03
CA PRO A 97 5.06 -16.49 -13.02
C PRO A 97 4.01 -15.38 -13.15
N TRP A 98 3.51 -14.86 -12.03
CA TRP A 98 2.59 -13.72 -12.06
C TRP A 98 3.34 -12.40 -12.00
N ASP A 99 2.68 -11.37 -12.51
CA ASP A 99 3.16 -9.99 -12.55
C ASP A 99 1.98 -9.05 -12.32
N HIS A 100 1.72 -8.74 -11.05
CA HIS A 100 0.59 -7.92 -10.62
C HIS A 100 1.04 -6.48 -10.38
N PHE A 101 0.18 -5.53 -10.73
CA PHE A 101 0.44 -4.11 -10.54
C PHE A 101 -0.61 -3.50 -9.63
N TYR A 102 -0.22 -2.55 -8.78
CA TYR A 102 -1.12 -2.00 -7.78
C TYR A 102 -1.00 -0.48 -7.66
N ARG A 103 -2.17 0.14 -7.50
CA ARG A 103 -2.32 1.46 -6.88
C ARG A 103 -2.47 1.25 -5.38
N VAL A 104 -1.46 1.68 -4.63
CA VAL A 104 -1.28 1.41 -3.20
C VAL A 104 -1.66 2.63 -2.34
N THR A 105 -0.88 2.87 -1.29
CA THR A 105 -1.06 3.97 -0.33
C THR A 105 -0.06 5.09 -0.59
N CYS A 106 -0.32 6.25 0.01
CA CYS A 106 0.47 7.46 -0.11
C CYS A 106 0.92 7.97 1.26
N THR A 107 2.07 8.61 1.37
CA THR A 107 2.49 9.24 2.66
C THR A 107 1.65 10.46 3.03
N ASN A 108 1.03 11.11 2.04
CA ASN A 108 0.09 12.20 2.27
C ASN A 108 -1.27 11.61 2.66
N GLN A 109 -1.85 12.12 3.76
CA GLN A 109 -3.20 11.77 4.17
C GLN A 109 -4.24 12.32 3.20
N ASP A 110 -4.02 13.55 2.73
CA ASP A 110 -4.86 14.20 1.72
C ASP A 110 -4.25 13.97 0.33
N TRP A 111 -4.96 13.21 -0.50
CA TRP A 111 -4.51 12.88 -1.86
C TRP A 111 -4.63 14.07 -2.82
N ASP A 112 -5.49 15.06 -2.49
CA ASP A 112 -5.69 16.26 -3.29
C ASP A 112 -4.49 17.23 -3.20
N GLU A 113 -3.64 17.10 -2.17
CA GLU A 113 -2.36 17.84 -2.07
C GLU A 113 -1.34 17.44 -3.15
N GLY A 114 -1.61 16.34 -3.87
CA GLY A 114 -0.80 15.86 -4.98
C GLY A 114 0.46 15.10 -4.57
N GLY A 115 1.05 14.45 -5.57
CA GLY A 115 2.21 13.58 -5.42
C GLY A 115 1.88 12.14 -4.99
N CYS A 116 0.60 11.83 -4.75
CA CYS A 116 0.09 10.47 -4.72
C CYS A 116 -0.23 9.98 -6.15
N LEU A 117 -0.24 8.67 -6.35
CA LEU A 117 -0.76 8.08 -7.59
C LEU A 117 -2.29 8.04 -7.52
N ASP A 118 -2.92 9.17 -7.86
CA ASP A 118 -4.37 9.36 -7.77
C ASP A 118 -5.12 8.77 -8.98
N VAL A 119 -5.13 7.44 -9.05
CA VAL A 119 -5.91 6.69 -10.04
C VAL A 119 -6.78 5.65 -9.36
N CYS A 120 -7.94 5.39 -9.94
CA CYS A 120 -8.90 4.43 -9.40
C CYS A 120 -9.26 4.74 -7.94
N SER A 121 -9.20 6.00 -7.48
CA SER A 121 -9.19 6.41 -6.06
C SER A 121 -10.56 6.72 -5.48
N SER A 122 -11.61 6.67 -6.29
CA SER A 122 -12.97 7.06 -5.93
C SER A 122 -13.91 5.86 -5.71
N GLY A 123 -15.07 6.12 -5.11
CA GLY A 123 -16.10 5.10 -4.88
C GLY A 123 -15.62 3.97 -3.97
N PHE A 124 -15.96 2.73 -4.33
CA PHE A 124 -15.59 1.52 -3.57
C PHE A 124 -14.08 1.23 -3.55
N ASN A 125 -13.29 1.98 -4.31
CA ASN A 125 -11.85 1.79 -4.37
C ASN A 125 -11.08 2.71 -3.40
N ALA A 126 -11.77 3.69 -2.79
CA ALA A 126 -11.12 4.72 -1.98
C ALA A 126 -10.52 4.19 -0.67
N ASP A 127 -10.97 3.03 -0.20
CA ASP A 127 -10.60 2.39 1.06
C ASP A 127 -9.75 1.12 0.88
N GLN A 128 -9.29 0.84 -0.35
CA GLN A 128 -8.50 -0.34 -0.66
C GLN A 128 -7.30 -0.07 -1.58
N VAL A 129 -6.37 -1.02 -1.55
CA VAL A 129 -5.33 -1.15 -2.58
C VAL A 129 -6.00 -1.75 -3.81
N VAL A 130 -5.77 -1.18 -4.97
CA VAL A 130 -6.44 -1.58 -6.21
C VAL A 130 -5.43 -2.17 -7.17
N GLN A 131 -5.74 -3.36 -7.69
CA GLN A 131 -4.98 -3.94 -8.79
C GLN A 131 -5.17 -3.10 -10.06
N LEU A 132 -4.10 -2.96 -10.82
CA LEU A 132 -4.06 -2.28 -12.10
C LEU A 132 -3.67 -3.31 -13.17
N THR A 133 -4.31 -3.23 -14.32
CA THR A 133 -3.98 -4.07 -15.47
C THR A 133 -3.49 -3.22 -16.63
N PRO A 134 -2.24 -3.40 -17.11
CA PRO A 134 -1.70 -2.61 -18.22
C PRO A 134 -2.37 -2.98 -19.54
N CYS A 135 -2.72 -2.00 -20.36
CA CYS A 135 -3.33 -2.26 -21.66
C CYS A 135 -2.37 -2.92 -22.66
N ASP A 136 -1.06 -2.67 -22.54
CA ASP A 136 -0.03 -3.16 -23.47
C ASP A 136 0.83 -4.32 -22.92
N ASP A 137 0.43 -4.93 -21.81
CA ASP A 137 1.18 -6.02 -21.14
C ASP A 137 2.56 -5.59 -20.62
N THR A 138 2.83 -4.30 -20.48
CA THR A 138 4.12 -3.81 -19.96
C THR A 138 3.97 -3.05 -18.64
N ALA A 139 4.98 -3.15 -17.79
CA ALA A 139 5.11 -2.33 -16.59
C ALA A 139 5.22 -0.81 -16.88
N THR A 140 5.50 -0.46 -18.14
CA THR A 140 5.65 0.90 -18.65
C THR A 140 4.41 1.41 -19.40
N SER A 141 3.29 0.70 -19.30
CA SER A 141 2.04 1.08 -19.95
C SER A 141 1.67 2.51 -19.61
N GLU A 142 1.14 3.25 -20.58
CA GLU A 142 0.56 4.56 -20.31
C GLU A 142 -0.93 4.47 -19.99
N LYS A 143 -1.59 3.37 -20.37
CA LYS A 143 -3.02 3.12 -20.15
C LYS A 143 -3.24 1.89 -19.29
N TRP A 144 -4.09 2.02 -18.28
CA TRP A 144 -4.33 0.98 -17.30
C TRP A 144 -5.83 0.83 -17.02
N CYS A 145 -6.25 -0.39 -16.71
CA CYS A 145 -7.56 -0.67 -16.13
C CYS A 145 -7.47 -0.74 -14.61
N CYS A 146 -8.52 -0.28 -13.94
CA CYS A 146 -8.74 -0.51 -12.51
C CYS A 146 -9.36 -1.90 -12.33
N GLY A 147 -8.59 -2.85 -11.83
CA GLY A 147 -8.97 -4.26 -11.68
C GLY A 147 -7.99 -5.22 -12.35
N ASP A 148 -8.40 -6.48 -12.44
CA ASP A 148 -7.65 -7.62 -12.96
C ASP A 148 -7.97 -7.94 -14.45
N THR A 149 -8.84 -7.15 -15.08
CA THR A 149 -9.22 -7.33 -16.50
C THR A 149 -8.74 -6.19 -17.40
N LYS A 150 -8.64 -6.49 -18.70
CA LYS A 150 -8.31 -5.53 -19.76
C LYS A 150 -9.51 -4.94 -20.48
N ASP A 151 -10.71 -5.12 -19.94
CA ASP A 151 -11.94 -4.76 -20.66
C ASP A 151 -12.00 -3.25 -20.97
N CYS A 152 -11.40 -2.41 -20.13
CA CYS A 152 -11.31 -0.97 -20.36
C CYS A 152 -10.37 -0.58 -21.53
N CYS A 153 -9.52 -1.49 -21.98
CA CYS A 153 -8.58 -1.26 -23.08
C CYS A 153 -9.22 -1.55 -24.46
N ALA A 154 -10.39 -2.19 -24.48
CA ALA A 154 -11.10 -2.51 -25.71
C ALA A 154 -11.68 -1.27 -26.38
N ALA A 155 -11.82 -1.32 -27.71
CA ALA A 155 -12.43 -0.26 -28.48
C ALA A 155 -13.86 0.02 -28.01
N GLY A 156 -14.18 1.28 -27.72
CA GLY A 156 -15.47 1.72 -27.18
C GLY A 156 -15.54 1.76 -25.66
N PHE A 157 -14.52 1.27 -24.94
CA PHE A 157 -14.44 1.34 -23.47
C PHE A 157 -13.24 2.13 -22.97
N GLU A 158 -12.49 2.81 -23.86
CA GLU A 158 -11.25 3.52 -23.51
C GLU A 158 -11.48 4.66 -22.50
N TYR A 159 -12.70 5.17 -22.39
CA TYR A 159 -13.09 6.16 -21.38
C TYR A 159 -13.03 5.63 -19.95
N LYS A 160 -12.97 4.30 -19.76
CA LYS A 160 -12.79 3.65 -18.47
C LYS A 160 -11.31 3.41 -18.13
N ALA A 161 -10.41 3.51 -19.10
CA ALA A 161 -8.98 3.39 -18.86
C ALA A 161 -8.45 4.65 -18.19
N VAL A 162 -7.53 4.47 -17.23
CA VAL A 162 -6.79 5.57 -16.60
C VAL A 162 -5.44 5.72 -17.26
N TYR A 163 -4.96 6.96 -17.28
CA TYR A 163 -3.66 7.29 -17.86
C TYR A 163 -2.64 7.52 -16.75
N ILE A 164 -1.55 6.75 -16.76
CA ILE A 164 -0.49 6.83 -15.75
C ILE A 164 0.81 7.24 -16.46
N PRO A 165 1.45 8.35 -16.07
CA PRO A 165 2.72 8.73 -16.66
C PRO A 165 3.81 7.72 -16.29
N GLN A 166 4.73 7.44 -17.22
CA GLN A 166 5.86 6.54 -16.97
C GLN A 166 6.75 7.00 -15.80
N LYS A 167 6.74 8.31 -15.48
CA LYS A 167 7.45 8.88 -14.35
C LYS A 167 6.52 9.79 -13.54
N LEU A 168 6.33 9.47 -12.26
CA LEU A 168 5.52 10.27 -11.34
C LEU A 168 6.08 11.69 -11.22
N GLY A 169 5.20 12.68 -11.20
CA GLY A 169 5.58 14.10 -11.13
C GLY A 169 6.15 14.66 -12.43
N SER A 170 6.36 13.84 -13.46
CA SER A 170 6.58 14.36 -14.80
C SER A 170 5.23 14.87 -15.30
N LEU A 171 5.11 16.18 -15.49
CA LEU A 171 4.01 16.75 -16.26
C LEU A 171 4.07 16.08 -17.62
N ASN A 172 3.17 15.13 -17.82
CA ASN A 172 3.05 14.52 -19.10
C ASN A 172 2.58 15.67 -19.99
N LYS A 173 3.44 16.11 -20.93
CA LYS A 173 3.10 17.08 -21.98
C LYS A 173 2.11 16.41 -22.92
N ILE A 174 1.01 15.92 -22.37
CA ILE A 174 -0.16 15.62 -23.12
C ILE A 174 -0.56 16.98 -23.63
N ASN A 175 -0.46 17.13 -24.93
CA ASN A 175 -1.17 18.13 -25.68
C ASN A 175 -2.65 18.00 -25.28
N GLN A 176 -3.03 18.63 -24.17
CA GLN A 176 -4.38 19.08 -23.95
C GLN A 176 -4.63 20.13 -25.03
N THR A 177 -4.85 19.66 -26.25
CA THR A 177 -5.75 20.30 -27.19
C THR A 177 -7.15 20.12 -26.61
N LEU A 178 -7.36 20.67 -25.41
CA LEU A 178 -8.68 20.96 -24.90
C LEU A 178 -9.24 21.97 -25.92
N PRO A 179 -10.38 21.70 -26.57
CA PRO A 179 -10.97 22.67 -27.48
C PRO A 179 -11.23 23.94 -26.67
N THR A 180 -10.40 24.96 -26.89
CA THR A 180 -10.46 26.24 -26.18
C THR A 180 -11.75 26.94 -26.56
N GLY A 181 -12.80 26.68 -25.79
CA GLY A 181 -13.88 27.63 -25.61
C GLY A 181 -13.28 28.88 -24.98
N LYS A 182 -13.06 29.91 -25.80
CA LYS A 182 -12.68 31.26 -25.36
C LYS A 182 -13.66 31.72 -24.27
N SER A 183 -13.17 31.84 -23.04
CA SER A 183 -13.74 32.77 -22.06
C SER A 183 -12.61 33.71 -21.64
N ASN A 184 -12.83 34.99 -21.93
CA ASN A 184 -11.98 36.10 -21.52
C ASN A 184 -12.28 36.41 -20.05
N ALA A 185 -11.25 36.41 -19.21
CA ALA A 185 -11.15 37.14 -17.94
C ALA A 185 -9.68 36.97 -17.51
N ASP A 186 -8.76 37.82 -17.98
CA ASP A 186 -8.49 39.17 -17.46
C ASP A 186 -8.46 39.24 -15.93
N ASP A 187 -7.22 39.29 -15.46
CA ASP A 187 -6.74 40.37 -14.58
C ASP A 187 -6.85 40.19 -13.05
N LEU A 188 -5.83 40.73 -12.38
CA LEU A 188 -5.64 40.93 -10.94
C LEU A 188 -5.20 39.71 -10.09
N LEU A 189 -3.92 39.67 -9.70
CA LEU A 189 -3.52 40.47 -8.54
C LEU A 189 -2.00 40.50 -8.34
N HIS A 190 -1.52 41.73 -8.26
CA HIS A 190 -0.20 42.20 -7.88
C HIS A 190 0.31 41.66 -6.53
N ASP A 191 1.55 41.18 -6.55
CA ASP A 191 2.69 41.81 -5.88
C ASP A 191 2.52 42.27 -4.41
N ALA A 192 3.13 41.53 -3.48
CA ALA A 192 3.51 42.04 -2.16
C ALA A 192 4.74 41.29 -1.62
N ARG A 193 5.93 41.89 -1.80
CA ARG A 193 7.20 41.51 -1.14
C ARG A 193 7.46 42.41 0.06
N ILE A 194 7.42 41.87 1.27
CA ILE A 194 7.96 42.45 2.53
C ILE A 194 8.29 41.22 3.42
N GLY A 195 9.46 40.96 4.02
CA GLY A 195 10.52 41.82 4.53
C GLY A 195 10.62 41.71 6.06
N PHE A 196 11.09 40.59 6.63
CA PHE A 196 11.44 40.44 8.07
C PHE A 196 12.58 39.39 8.16
N GLY A 197 13.73 39.61 8.80
CA GLY A 197 13.99 40.37 10.03
C GLY A 197 14.58 39.36 11.02
N VAL A 198 15.91 39.37 11.17
CA VAL A 198 16.69 38.39 11.96
C VAL A 198 16.30 38.48 13.45
N GLY A 199 15.45 37.54 13.91
CA GLY A 199 15.01 37.49 15.31
C GLY A 199 14.25 36.21 15.74
N ILE A 200 14.31 35.11 14.96
CA ILE A 200 13.38 33.96 15.09
C ILE A 200 14.06 32.68 15.65
N VAL A 201 15.31 32.73 16.11
CA VAL A 201 16.01 31.50 16.56
C VAL A 201 15.64 31.10 17.99
N ALA A 202 15.39 32.05 18.91
CA ALA A 202 15.07 31.70 20.30
C ALA A 202 13.59 31.33 20.53
N ALA A 203 12.66 31.99 19.82
CA ALA A 203 11.23 31.72 19.97
C ALA A 203 10.82 30.36 19.36
N SER A 204 11.42 29.97 18.23
CA SER A 204 11.09 28.71 17.56
C SER A 204 11.36 27.49 18.46
N CYS A 205 12.47 27.45 19.19
CA CYS A 205 12.79 26.36 20.12
C CYS A 205 11.72 26.15 21.21
N VAL A 206 11.15 27.23 21.74
CA VAL A 206 10.10 27.16 22.79
C VAL A 206 8.78 26.66 22.20
N PHE A 207 8.40 27.10 21.00
CA PHE A 207 7.20 26.63 20.33
C PHE A 207 7.29 25.15 19.92
N PHE A 208 8.45 24.69 19.43
CA PHE A 208 8.65 23.27 19.12
C PHE A 208 8.60 22.40 20.39
N ALA A 209 9.17 22.86 21.51
CA ALA A 209 9.11 22.14 22.78
C ALA A 209 7.67 22.03 23.32
N LEU A 210 6.91 23.13 23.32
CA LEU A 210 5.50 23.13 23.72
C LEU A 210 4.64 22.27 22.79
N GLY A 211 4.86 22.36 21.47
CA GLY A 211 4.17 21.53 20.48
C GLY A 211 4.41 20.04 20.69
N TYR A 212 5.67 19.66 20.94
CA TYR A 212 6.04 18.27 21.24
C TYR A 212 5.38 17.75 22.53
N ILE A 213 5.35 18.57 23.61
CA ILE A 213 4.71 18.19 24.88
C ILE A 213 3.20 17.99 24.70
N LEU A 214 2.53 18.90 23.99
CA LEU A 214 1.09 18.80 23.73
C LEU A 214 0.74 17.59 22.83
N ALA A 215 1.53 17.34 21.79
CA ALA A 215 1.36 16.17 20.92
C ALA A 215 1.53 14.86 21.71
N ARG A 216 2.54 14.78 22.59
CA ARG A 216 2.76 13.63 23.46
C ARG A 216 1.62 13.43 24.45
N TYR A 217 1.09 14.51 25.03
CA TYR A 217 -0.05 14.44 25.96
C TYR A 217 -1.32 13.92 25.28
N ARG A 218 -1.57 14.33 24.02
CA ARG A 218 -2.71 13.86 23.23
C ARG A 218 -2.56 12.39 22.84
N CYS A 219 -1.38 11.97 22.39
CA CYS A 219 -1.13 10.57 22.02
C CYS A 219 -1.29 9.61 23.23
N GLN A 220 -0.78 10.00 24.40
CA GLN A 220 -0.92 9.20 25.63
C GLN A 220 -2.37 9.07 26.13
N ARG A 221 -3.25 10.02 25.82
CA ARG A 221 -4.68 9.88 26.13
C ARG A 221 -5.32 8.77 25.30
N LYS A 222 -5.00 8.70 24.00
CA LYS A 222 -5.54 7.67 23.09
C LYS A 222 -5.18 6.25 23.56
N LEU A 223 -3.94 6.04 24.02
CA LEU A 223 -3.52 4.74 24.57
C LEU A 223 -4.22 4.37 25.89
N ARG A 224 -4.53 5.36 26.75
CA ARG A 224 -5.30 5.10 27.98
C ARG A 224 -6.75 4.72 27.71
N ASP A 225 -7.34 5.29 26.67
CA ASP A 225 -8.71 4.95 26.27
C ASP A 225 -8.75 3.54 25.66
N MET A 226 -7.74 3.15 24.87
CA MET A 226 -7.61 1.76 24.38
C MET A 226 -7.36 0.75 25.51
N SER A 227 -6.53 1.09 26.50
CA SER A 227 -6.25 0.20 27.63
C SER A 227 -7.47 -0.05 28.52
N LYS A 228 -8.49 0.82 28.53
CA LYS A 228 -9.72 0.62 29.31
C LYS A 228 -10.72 -0.34 28.65
N GLN A 229 -10.55 -0.66 27.37
CA GLN A 229 -11.43 -1.62 26.69
C GLN A 229 -10.95 -3.07 26.82
N ILE A 230 -9.73 -3.32 27.29
CA ILE A 230 -9.27 -4.67 27.63
C ILE A 230 -9.77 -4.99 29.04
N THR A 231 -11.00 -5.50 29.12
CA THR A 231 -11.57 -6.03 30.36
C THR A 231 -10.95 -7.40 30.62
N PRO A 232 -10.27 -7.63 31.76
CA PRO A 232 -9.74 -8.94 32.11
C PRO A 232 -10.86 -9.83 32.67
N GLY A 233 -11.50 -10.55 31.77
CA GLY A 233 -12.44 -11.65 32.04
C GLY A 233 -12.76 -12.20 30.66
N GLU A 234 -12.15 -13.30 30.24
CA GLU A 234 -12.61 -14.64 30.60
C GLU A 234 -11.46 -15.63 30.33
N LEU A 235 -10.70 -15.98 31.37
CA LEU A 235 -9.74 -17.09 31.33
C LEU A 235 -10.43 -18.31 31.95
N SER A 236 -11.30 -18.94 31.17
CA SER A 236 -11.83 -20.28 31.38
C SER A 236 -11.73 -20.94 30.01
N GLY A 237 -10.74 -21.77 29.71
CA GLY A 237 -10.53 -23.04 30.36
C GLY A 237 -11.34 -24.09 29.61
N GLU A 238 -10.88 -24.53 28.43
CA GLU A 238 -11.41 -25.75 27.82
C GLU A 238 -10.42 -26.44 26.86
N ASN A 239 -9.79 -27.47 27.40
CA ASN A 239 -9.53 -28.79 26.82
C ASN A 239 -8.96 -28.90 25.40
N THR A 240 -7.65 -29.13 25.39
CA THR A 240 -6.92 -29.91 24.39
C THR A 240 -7.61 -31.26 24.15
N ALA A 241 -8.26 -31.42 23.00
CA ALA A 241 -8.60 -32.70 22.42
C ALA A 241 -8.01 -32.78 21.01
N THR A 242 -6.89 -33.48 20.91
CA THR A 242 -6.29 -33.92 19.65
C THR A 242 -7.28 -34.86 18.96
N GLN A 243 -7.91 -34.39 17.88
CA GLN A 243 -8.70 -35.24 17.00
C GLN A 243 -7.96 -35.37 15.67
N GLU A 244 -7.25 -36.48 15.51
CA GLU A 244 -6.87 -36.99 14.18
C GLU A 244 -8.16 -37.36 13.44
N SER A 245 -8.58 -36.52 12.50
CA SER A 245 -9.57 -36.92 11.49
C SER A 245 -8.85 -37.31 10.21
N GLU A 246 -8.74 -38.61 10.02
CA GLU A 246 -8.44 -39.33 8.79
C GLU A 246 -9.29 -38.76 7.63
N TRP A 247 -8.65 -37.98 6.74
CA TRP A 247 -9.27 -37.47 5.51
C TRP A 247 -9.45 -38.62 4.52
N LYS A 248 -10.60 -39.30 4.58
CA LYS A 248 -11.11 -40.08 3.44
C LYS A 248 -11.72 -39.11 2.44
N GLY A 249 -11.17 -39.11 1.22
CA GLY A 249 -11.59 -38.25 0.12
C GLY A 249 -13.10 -38.30 -0.11
N GLY A 250 -13.76 -37.20 0.23
CA GLY A 250 -15.15 -36.94 -0.11
C GLY A 250 -15.22 -36.31 -1.50
N VAL A 251 -16.05 -36.90 -2.36
CA VAL A 251 -16.46 -36.34 -3.64
C VAL A 251 -17.15 -35.00 -3.38
N VAL A 252 -16.63 -33.93 -3.99
CA VAL A 252 -17.19 -32.59 -3.90
C VAL A 252 -18.40 -32.55 -4.84
N ASN A 253 -19.61 -32.49 -4.27
CA ASN A 253 -20.81 -32.18 -5.03
C ASN A 253 -20.98 -30.66 -5.03
N GLU A 254 -20.92 -30.05 -6.21
CA GLU A 254 -21.33 -28.66 -6.42
C GLU A 254 -22.82 -28.50 -6.07
N LEU A 255 -23.11 -27.63 -5.11
CA LEU A 255 -24.46 -27.22 -4.76
C LEU A 255 -24.80 -25.96 -5.56
N ASP A 256 -25.77 -26.09 -6.45
CA ASP A 256 -26.33 -24.96 -7.19
C ASP A 256 -27.23 -24.09 -6.28
N SER A 257 -27.46 -22.83 -6.65
CA SER A 257 -28.14 -21.80 -5.81
C SER A 257 -29.55 -22.16 -5.32
N ASP A 258 -30.18 -23.20 -5.88
CA ASP A 258 -31.54 -23.63 -5.53
C ASP A 258 -31.59 -24.84 -4.59
N GLY A 259 -30.45 -25.36 -4.12
CA GLY A 259 -30.40 -26.37 -3.06
C GLY A 259 -30.98 -27.75 -3.43
N GLN A 260 -31.14 -28.06 -4.73
CA GLN A 260 -31.53 -29.39 -5.19
C GLN A 260 -30.33 -30.18 -5.71
N ALA A 261 -30.09 -31.35 -5.11
CA ALA A 261 -29.11 -32.31 -5.61
C ALA A 261 -29.69 -33.02 -6.86
N HIS A 262 -29.15 -32.70 -8.04
CA HIS A 262 -29.41 -33.48 -9.25
C HIS A 262 -28.40 -34.63 -9.35
N GLU A 263 -28.91 -35.88 -9.35
CA GLU A 263 -28.09 -37.04 -9.70
C GLU A 263 -27.70 -36.96 -11.19
N LEU A 264 -26.39 -36.87 -11.46
CA LEU A 264 -25.84 -36.91 -12.81
C LEU A 264 -26.06 -38.32 -13.42
N PRO A 265 -26.58 -38.44 -14.65
CA PRO A 265 -26.79 -39.73 -15.30
C PRO A 265 -25.46 -40.47 -15.58
N ASP A 266 -25.48 -41.78 -15.33
CA ASP A 266 -24.35 -42.73 -15.32
C ASP A 266 -23.57 -42.85 -16.65
N SER A 267 -23.97 -42.14 -17.71
CA SER A 267 -23.35 -42.25 -19.03
C SER A 267 -22.04 -41.45 -19.19
N GLU A 268 -21.68 -40.57 -18.26
CA GLU A 268 -20.50 -39.69 -18.40
C GLU A 268 -19.28 -40.10 -17.55
N GLN A 269 -19.42 -41.04 -16.61
CA GLN A 269 -18.29 -41.48 -15.78
C GLN A 269 -17.27 -42.34 -16.53
N HIS A 270 -17.61 -42.87 -17.71
CA HIS A 270 -16.69 -43.77 -18.42
C HIS A 270 -15.58 -43.10 -19.22
N HIS A 271 -15.61 -41.76 -19.42
CA HIS A 271 -14.60 -41.08 -20.25
C HIS A 271 -13.40 -40.53 -19.47
N ARG A 272 -13.48 -40.37 -18.14
CA ARG A 272 -12.35 -39.83 -17.34
C ARG A 272 -11.30 -40.86 -16.93
N ARG A 273 -11.48 -42.16 -17.21
CA ARG A 273 -10.53 -43.21 -16.80
C ARG A 273 -9.42 -43.53 -17.82
N SER A 274 -9.34 -42.83 -18.96
CA SER A 274 -8.42 -43.22 -20.05
C SER A 274 -7.23 -42.28 -20.29
N MET A 275 -6.95 -41.29 -19.44
CA MET A 275 -5.84 -40.33 -19.66
C MET A 275 -4.72 -40.37 -18.60
N VAL A 276 -4.51 -41.49 -17.90
CA VAL A 276 -3.42 -41.62 -16.90
C VAL A 276 -2.26 -42.52 -17.37
N ASP A 277 -2.33 -43.15 -18.54
CA ASP A 277 -1.37 -44.19 -18.94
C ASP A 277 -0.55 -43.91 -20.22
N GLN A 278 -0.25 -42.64 -20.55
CA GLN A 278 0.76 -42.34 -21.58
C GLN A 278 1.67 -41.18 -21.17
N GLY A 279 2.82 -41.52 -20.60
CA GLY A 279 3.89 -40.57 -20.26
C GLY A 279 5.12 -41.26 -19.67
N THR A 280 5.75 -42.13 -20.47
CA THR A 280 7.17 -42.51 -20.34
C THR A 280 8.08 -41.34 -20.68
#